data_AF-A0A354WP32-F1
#
_entry.id   AF-A0A354WP32-F1
#
_cell.length_a   1.000
_cell.length_b   1.000
_cell.length_c   1.000
_cell.angle_alpha   90.00
_cell.angle_beta   90.00
_cell.angle_gamma   90.00
#
_symmetry.space_group_name_H-M   'P 1'
#
loop_
_entity.id
_entity.type
_entity.pdbx_description
1 polymer ?
#
loop_
_entity_poly.entity_id
_entity_poly.type
_entity_poly.pdbx_seq_one_letter_code
_entity_poly.pdbx_strand_id
1 'polypeptide(L)'
;MDHFIIAAGGTGAMCARAFIYMAAAGCANNSDTYHILLMDKDKQSDAVTACENLLADYNLMRTQMGLKPGTYTFPAIKVHKWNFTDEIVDEYVKQTHNSAASLATLTLNKLLNPQNDAKMRQLLSTMYTTEELDTDLEKGFYGHPNIGAPVFDYVRDRFLSEHVVKANGSVQDNTFMIDLHAALTQGIVHVYLMGSLFGGTGATVIPNVILALRTLKNAAGTPYGMTNLVLGASVVMPYFKLPPCASDDVEGLGRVSPSDVKFAGQTRDALSYYHESHLLDNVMNMLLLGCSYLDVTSELYARGGVQNQHFHMVTLLAAAAANRFFADSLGSMASSTERLPVTPLGELLVWKAAPNNTAAYSSLTESELDLNGEYQKLVKFLRFSVVVGYYMRLRFEADPVSMKDWNEVLGTCRQMKHADGQPLDAKPKTEDIQEFYKAPVEKAGAICKGFIQFFYDVALSGYDWSGYHEKKKIPAKIEKGIQYYNYGVTDTLSATAVAGFDDRWVDIANLTDLKDLLEASRLDNIMNQKTLNGICSFPTLDHDLGRPDITETRYPNHIAGVYEAALKALKLQKTIFGTMKRDDVWFCEIYDQLMKSV
;
A
#
# COMPACT_ATOMS: atom_id res chain seq x y z
N MET A 1 -8.93 -7.01 17.91
CA MET A 1 -10.16 -6.58 17.21
C MET A 1 -9.94 -6.71 15.71
N ASP A 2 -11.03 -6.80 14.94
CA ASP A 2 -10.96 -6.84 13.47
C ASP A 2 -11.28 -5.44 12.91
N HIS A 3 -10.37 -4.94 12.08
CA HIS A 3 -10.46 -3.65 11.41
C HIS A 3 -10.46 -3.85 9.91
N PHE A 4 -11.22 -3.04 9.17
CA PHE A 4 -11.45 -3.25 7.75
C PHE A 4 -11.01 -2.03 6.94
N ILE A 5 -10.31 -2.26 5.85
CA ILE A 5 -9.85 -1.24 4.92
C ILE A 5 -10.41 -1.57 3.55
N ILE A 6 -11.00 -0.59 2.87
CA ILE A 6 -11.40 -0.72 1.46
C ILE A 6 -10.55 0.23 0.63
N ALA A 7 -9.66 -0.33 -0.17
CA ALA A 7 -8.73 0.39 -1.01
C ALA A 7 -9.23 0.39 -2.46
N ALA A 8 -9.69 1.56 -2.93
CA ALA A 8 -10.35 1.71 -4.23
C ALA A 8 -9.42 2.26 -5.31
N GLY A 9 -9.28 1.49 -6.40
CA GLY A 9 -8.42 1.80 -7.56
C GLY A 9 -6.92 1.82 -7.25
N GLY A 10 -6.11 2.20 -8.24
CA GLY A 10 -4.65 2.23 -8.12
C GLY A 10 -4.13 3.09 -6.96
N THR A 11 -4.68 4.30 -6.76
CA THR A 11 -4.32 5.15 -5.60
C THR A 11 -4.67 4.46 -4.28
N GLY A 12 -5.84 3.83 -4.17
CA GLY A 12 -6.22 3.07 -2.97
C GLY A 12 -5.28 1.91 -2.70
N ALA A 13 -4.90 1.15 -3.73
CA ALA A 13 -3.92 0.05 -3.62
C ALA A 13 -2.55 0.54 -3.14
N MET A 14 -2.07 1.70 -3.62
CA MET A 14 -0.84 2.33 -3.12
C MET A 14 -0.96 2.73 -1.64
N CYS A 15 -2.11 3.26 -1.21
CA CYS A 15 -2.37 3.57 0.20
C CYS A 15 -2.40 2.31 1.07
N ALA A 16 -2.99 1.21 0.59
CA ALA A 16 -2.97 -0.08 1.29
C ALA A 16 -1.54 -0.65 1.46
N ARG A 17 -0.71 -0.53 0.42
CA ARG A 17 0.71 -0.92 0.50
C ARG A 17 1.47 -0.08 1.53
N ALA A 18 1.26 1.24 1.53
CA ALA A 18 1.82 2.13 2.55
C ALA A 18 1.35 1.74 3.97
N PHE A 19 0.07 1.36 4.12
CA PHE A 19 -0.46 0.85 5.40
C PHE A 19 0.25 -0.43 5.87
N ILE A 20 0.52 -1.39 4.98
CA ILE A 20 1.25 -2.63 5.35
C ILE A 20 2.66 -2.30 5.85
N TYR A 21 3.38 -1.38 5.21
CA TYR A 21 4.69 -0.92 5.68
C TYR A 21 4.63 -0.20 7.02
N MET A 22 3.62 0.67 7.23
CA MET A 22 3.39 1.31 8.52
C MET A 22 3.03 0.30 9.61
N ALA A 23 2.25 -0.74 9.29
CA ALA A 23 1.93 -1.82 10.21
C ALA A 23 3.19 -2.61 10.59
N ALA A 24 4.09 -2.88 9.64
CA ALA A 24 5.41 -3.45 9.90
C ALA A 24 6.26 -2.54 10.81
N ALA A 25 6.17 -1.22 10.64
CA ALA A 25 6.85 -0.25 11.49
C ALA A 25 6.24 -0.10 12.90
N GLY A 26 5.10 -0.74 13.20
CA GLY A 26 4.42 -0.67 14.49
C GLY A 26 3.48 0.53 14.64
N CYS A 27 3.04 1.12 13.53
CA CYS A 27 2.00 2.16 13.55
C CYS A 27 0.62 1.58 13.86
N ALA A 28 0.35 0.35 13.41
CA ALA A 28 -0.84 -0.42 13.72
C ALA A 28 -0.70 -1.22 15.02
N ASN A 29 -1.81 -1.61 15.63
CA ASN A 29 -1.82 -2.39 16.87
C ASN A 29 -1.57 -3.88 16.59
N ASN A 30 -0.48 -4.43 17.14
CA ASN A 30 -0.06 -5.81 16.91
C ASN A 30 -1.07 -6.89 17.35
N SER A 31 -2.01 -6.55 18.23
CA SER A 31 -3.04 -7.50 18.71
C SER A 31 -4.27 -7.55 17.82
N ASP A 32 -4.36 -6.65 16.83
CA ASP A 32 -5.50 -6.55 15.93
C ASP A 32 -5.26 -7.30 14.61
N THR A 33 -6.37 -7.57 13.91
CA THR A 33 -6.38 -8.13 12.56
C THR A 33 -6.92 -7.06 11.62
N TYR A 34 -6.23 -6.84 10.50
CA TYR A 34 -6.62 -5.87 9.48
C TYR A 34 -7.01 -6.59 8.19
N HIS A 35 -8.24 -6.36 7.74
CA HIS A 35 -8.80 -6.91 6.52
C HIS A 35 -8.76 -5.84 5.43
N ILE A 36 -7.95 -6.04 4.40
CA ILE A 36 -7.79 -5.09 3.29
C ILE A 36 -8.51 -5.64 2.07
N LEU A 37 -9.60 -5.00 1.66
CA LEU A 37 -10.24 -5.25 0.38
C LEU A 37 -9.64 -4.36 -0.70
N LEU A 38 -9.00 -4.99 -1.70
CA LEU A 38 -8.59 -4.30 -2.91
C LEU A 38 -9.77 -4.30 -3.89
N MET A 39 -10.31 -3.11 -4.17
CA MET A 39 -11.37 -2.88 -5.15
C MET A 39 -10.79 -2.14 -6.36
N ASP A 40 -10.30 -2.91 -7.32
CA ASP A 40 -9.92 -2.38 -8.61
C ASP A 40 -10.76 -3.03 -9.72
N LYS A 41 -10.98 -2.25 -10.78
CA LYS A 41 -11.65 -2.72 -11.98
C LYS A 41 -10.66 -3.42 -12.91
N ASP A 42 -9.40 -3.03 -12.84
CA ASP A 42 -8.37 -3.55 -13.71
C ASP A 42 -7.83 -4.89 -13.21
N LYS A 43 -8.03 -5.95 -14.01
CA LYS A 43 -7.52 -7.31 -13.74
C LYS A 43 -5.99 -7.39 -13.80
N GLN A 44 -5.34 -6.44 -14.48
CA GLN A 44 -3.89 -6.43 -14.71
C GLN A 44 -3.18 -5.33 -13.91
N SER A 45 -3.86 -4.73 -12.92
CA SER A 45 -3.31 -3.68 -12.05
C SER A 45 -1.99 -4.15 -11.40
N ASP A 46 -0.90 -3.48 -11.75
CA ASP A 46 0.43 -3.70 -11.19
C ASP A 46 0.44 -3.43 -9.68
N ALA A 47 -0.31 -2.43 -9.23
CA ALA A 47 -0.48 -2.07 -7.83
C ALA A 47 -1.14 -3.17 -7.00
N VAL A 48 -2.14 -3.87 -7.55
CA VAL A 48 -2.80 -5.01 -6.88
C VAL A 48 -1.83 -6.17 -6.72
N THR A 49 -1.14 -6.54 -7.81
CA THR A 49 -0.13 -7.62 -7.78
C THR A 49 1.01 -7.29 -6.80
N ALA A 50 1.47 -6.04 -6.80
CA ALA A 50 2.49 -5.57 -5.86
C ALA A 50 2.02 -5.62 -4.40
N CYS A 51 0.74 -5.38 -4.14
CA CYS A 51 0.15 -5.50 -2.79
C CYS A 51 0.12 -6.95 -2.30
N GLU A 52 -0.18 -7.90 -3.18
CA GLU A 52 -0.17 -9.34 -2.85
C GLU A 52 1.23 -9.86 -2.56
N ASN A 53 2.20 -9.50 -3.39
CA ASN A 53 3.60 -9.84 -3.16
C ASN A 53 4.10 -9.25 -1.85
N LEU A 54 3.75 -7.98 -1.57
CA LEU A 54 4.07 -7.32 -0.30
C LEU A 54 3.46 -8.06 0.90
N LEU A 55 2.20 -8.50 0.80
CA LEU A 55 1.57 -9.28 1.87
C LEU A 55 2.26 -10.63 2.08
N ALA A 56 2.69 -11.29 1.00
CA ALA A 56 3.44 -12.53 1.10
C ALA A 56 4.75 -12.31 1.88
N ASP A 57 5.53 -11.29 1.51
CA ASP A 57 6.77 -10.93 2.20
C ASP A 57 6.53 -10.54 3.67
N TYR A 58 5.47 -9.77 3.93
CA TYR A 58 5.04 -9.42 5.27
C TYR A 58 4.71 -10.66 6.13
N ASN A 59 3.93 -11.60 5.58
CA ASN A 59 3.55 -12.82 6.28
C ASN A 59 4.74 -13.75 6.51
N LEU A 60 5.70 -13.78 5.59
CA LEU A 60 6.95 -14.52 5.77
C LEU A 60 7.75 -13.95 6.95
N MET A 61 7.95 -12.62 7.01
CA MET A 61 8.59 -11.97 8.16
C MET A 61 7.82 -12.22 9.46
N ARG A 62 6.49 -12.03 9.45
CA ARG A 62 5.63 -12.27 10.63
C ARG A 62 5.76 -13.69 11.15
N THR A 63 5.81 -14.68 10.25
CA THR A 63 6.01 -16.09 10.62
C THR A 63 7.37 -16.32 11.25
N GLN A 64 8.45 -15.75 10.66
CA GLN A 64 9.79 -15.86 11.24
C GLN A 64 9.84 -15.26 12.65
N MET A 65 9.21 -14.11 12.85
CA MET A 65 9.19 -13.38 14.11
C MET A 65 8.28 -14.03 15.17
N GLY A 66 7.28 -14.79 14.73
CA GLY A 66 6.36 -15.56 15.58
C GLY A 66 6.84 -16.98 15.93
N LEU A 67 8.05 -17.39 15.53
CA LEU A 67 8.60 -18.72 15.86
C LEU A 67 8.79 -18.91 17.37
N LYS A 68 9.03 -17.82 18.11
CA LYS A 68 9.03 -17.87 19.58
C LYS A 68 7.57 -17.90 20.09
N PRO A 69 7.19 -18.93 20.85
CA PRO A 69 5.84 -18.97 21.42
C PRO A 69 5.55 -17.75 22.29
N GLY A 70 4.39 -17.12 22.07
CA GLY A 70 3.92 -15.98 22.87
C GLY A 70 4.42 -14.59 22.45
N THR A 71 5.09 -14.45 21.30
CA THR A 71 5.44 -13.12 20.74
C THR A 71 4.52 -12.74 19.57
N TYR A 72 3.77 -11.64 19.73
CA TYR A 72 2.96 -11.02 18.68
C TYR A 72 3.67 -9.75 18.18
N THR A 73 4.64 -9.92 17.28
CA THR A 73 5.51 -8.80 16.87
C THR A 73 4.92 -7.94 15.75
N PHE A 74 3.87 -8.44 15.04
CA PHE A 74 3.19 -7.73 13.95
C PHE A 74 1.71 -8.13 13.88
N PRO A 75 0.80 -7.20 13.52
CA PRO A 75 -0.62 -7.52 13.38
C PRO A 75 -0.87 -8.57 12.29
N ALA A 76 -2.02 -9.23 12.35
CA ALA A 76 -2.45 -10.06 11.24
C ALA A 76 -3.02 -9.17 10.12
N ILE A 77 -2.63 -9.42 8.88
CA ILE A 77 -3.20 -8.73 7.72
C ILE A 77 -3.75 -9.76 6.75
N LYS A 78 -5.00 -9.60 6.35
CA LYS A 78 -5.68 -10.43 5.35
C LYS A 78 -6.04 -9.54 4.17
N VAL A 79 -5.56 -9.87 2.97
CA VAL A 79 -5.99 -9.19 1.75
C VAL A 79 -7.11 -10.00 1.10
N HIS A 80 -8.23 -9.32 0.88
CA HIS A 80 -9.39 -9.80 0.17
C HIS A 80 -9.42 -9.21 -1.23
N LYS A 81 -9.98 -9.96 -2.17
CA LYS A 81 -10.15 -9.52 -3.55
C LYS A 81 -11.62 -9.54 -3.89
N TRP A 82 -12.08 -8.47 -4.51
CA TRP A 82 -13.38 -8.44 -5.14
C TRP A 82 -13.23 -7.80 -6.52
N ASN A 83 -13.35 -8.64 -7.54
CA ASN A 83 -13.09 -8.21 -8.91
C ASN A 83 -14.35 -7.60 -9.51
N PHE A 84 -14.34 -6.28 -9.64
CA PHE A 84 -15.47 -5.52 -10.16
C PHE A 84 -15.94 -6.02 -11.53
N THR A 85 -14.96 -6.33 -12.39
CA THR A 85 -15.16 -6.74 -13.77
C THR A 85 -15.86 -8.10 -13.87
N ASP A 86 -15.41 -9.07 -13.07
CA ASP A 86 -16.00 -10.41 -13.05
C ASP A 86 -17.43 -10.40 -12.50
N GLU A 87 -17.70 -9.58 -11.48
CA GLU A 87 -19.05 -9.49 -10.91
C GLU A 87 -20.05 -8.87 -11.88
N ILE A 88 -19.66 -7.84 -12.64
CA ILE A 88 -20.53 -7.25 -13.68
C ILE A 88 -20.84 -8.26 -14.77
N VAL A 89 -19.81 -8.90 -15.32
CA VAL A 89 -19.97 -9.84 -16.43
C VAL A 89 -20.84 -11.02 -16.00
N ASP A 90 -20.58 -11.59 -14.83
CA ASP A 90 -21.37 -12.71 -14.32
C ASP A 90 -22.82 -12.31 -14.03
N GLU A 91 -23.07 -11.15 -13.42
CA GLU A 91 -24.44 -10.68 -13.17
C GLU A 91 -25.20 -10.40 -14.47
N TYR A 92 -24.54 -9.83 -15.47
CA TYR A 92 -25.13 -9.64 -16.79
C TYR A 92 -25.55 -10.97 -17.43
N VAL A 93 -24.66 -11.97 -17.44
CA VAL A 93 -24.97 -13.30 -17.98
C VAL A 93 -26.11 -13.95 -17.21
N LYS A 94 -26.12 -13.81 -15.87
CA LYS A 94 -27.16 -14.37 -15.00
C LYS A 94 -28.54 -13.74 -15.23
N GLN A 95 -28.62 -12.41 -15.33
CA GLN A 95 -29.90 -11.70 -15.50
C GLN A 95 -30.47 -11.82 -16.93
N THR A 96 -29.60 -11.89 -17.94
CA THR A 96 -30.02 -11.78 -19.35
C THR A 96 -29.96 -13.10 -20.12
N HIS A 97 -29.23 -14.09 -19.61
CA HIS A 97 -28.86 -15.33 -20.32
C HIS A 97 -28.07 -15.11 -21.62
N ASN A 98 -27.61 -13.88 -21.89
CA ASN A 98 -26.74 -13.58 -23.01
C ASN A 98 -25.28 -13.87 -22.65
N SER A 99 -24.49 -14.35 -23.60
CA SER A 99 -23.05 -14.49 -23.39
C SER A 99 -22.37 -13.12 -23.36
N ALA A 100 -21.48 -12.94 -22.38
CA ALA A 100 -20.54 -11.84 -22.34
C ALA A 100 -19.16 -12.43 -22.02
N ALA A 101 -18.21 -12.29 -22.94
CA ALA A 101 -16.86 -12.81 -22.75
C ALA A 101 -15.98 -11.87 -21.92
N SER A 102 -16.24 -10.56 -22.01
CA SER A 102 -15.54 -9.52 -21.26
C SER A 102 -16.35 -8.22 -21.25
N LEU A 103 -15.91 -7.27 -20.42
CA LEU A 103 -16.46 -5.92 -20.43
C LEU A 103 -16.27 -5.20 -21.77
N ALA A 104 -15.30 -5.60 -22.61
CA ALA A 104 -15.08 -5.02 -23.95
C ALA A 104 -16.33 -5.10 -24.84
N THR A 105 -17.18 -6.10 -24.55
CA THR A 105 -18.40 -6.37 -25.28
C THR A 105 -19.64 -5.73 -24.65
N LEU A 106 -19.48 -5.10 -23.48
CA LEU A 106 -20.53 -4.47 -22.69
C LEU A 106 -20.36 -2.94 -22.69
N THR A 107 -21.44 -2.25 -23.02
CA THR A 107 -21.54 -0.80 -22.91
C THR A 107 -22.50 -0.44 -21.79
N LEU A 108 -22.45 0.80 -21.31
CA LEU A 108 -23.41 1.28 -20.31
C LEU A 108 -24.87 1.08 -20.77
N ASN A 109 -25.15 1.36 -22.05
CA ASN A 109 -26.48 1.14 -22.62
C ASN A 109 -26.91 -0.34 -22.60
N LYS A 110 -26.01 -1.28 -22.90
CA LYS A 110 -26.31 -2.72 -22.80
C LYS A 110 -26.58 -3.17 -21.36
N LEU A 111 -25.89 -2.56 -20.40
CA LEU A 111 -26.03 -2.91 -18.99
C LEU A 111 -27.33 -2.35 -18.40
N LEU A 112 -27.69 -1.11 -18.72
CA LEU A 112 -28.89 -0.45 -18.20
C LEU A 112 -30.16 -0.74 -19.03
N ASN A 113 -30.00 -1.20 -20.26
CA ASN A 113 -31.11 -1.57 -21.15
C ASN A 113 -30.83 -2.89 -21.90
N PRO A 114 -30.67 -4.02 -21.19
CA PRO A 114 -30.25 -5.28 -21.79
C PRO A 114 -31.25 -5.86 -22.79
N GLN A 115 -32.54 -5.54 -22.67
CA GLN A 115 -33.57 -5.96 -23.62
C GLN A 115 -33.75 -4.99 -24.80
N ASN A 116 -32.91 -3.94 -24.88
CA ASN A 116 -32.94 -2.95 -25.96
C ASN A 116 -34.28 -2.19 -26.09
N ASP A 117 -34.99 -2.00 -24.97
CA ASP A 117 -36.30 -1.34 -24.91
C ASP A 117 -36.22 0.11 -25.39
N ALA A 118 -37.18 0.51 -26.23
CA ALA A 118 -37.17 1.81 -26.89
C ALA A 118 -37.44 2.98 -25.92
N LYS A 119 -38.29 2.78 -24.91
CA LYS A 119 -38.62 3.81 -23.91
C LYS A 119 -37.44 4.02 -22.97
N MET A 120 -36.81 2.93 -22.53
CA MET A 120 -35.60 3.00 -21.73
C MET A 120 -34.47 3.70 -22.47
N ARG A 121 -34.32 3.43 -23.76
CA ARG A 121 -33.33 4.15 -24.58
C ARG A 121 -33.59 5.66 -24.63
N GLN A 122 -34.85 6.08 -24.75
CA GLN A 122 -35.21 7.49 -24.70
C GLN A 122 -34.87 8.10 -23.33
N LEU A 123 -35.21 7.43 -22.23
CA LEU A 123 -34.87 7.90 -20.88
C LEU A 123 -33.36 8.01 -20.69
N LEU A 124 -32.59 6.98 -21.08
CA LEU A 124 -31.13 7.00 -20.99
C LEU A 124 -30.54 8.13 -21.84
N SER A 125 -31.06 8.39 -23.04
CA SER A 125 -30.60 9.49 -23.89
C SER A 125 -30.90 10.89 -23.34
N THR A 126 -31.78 11.02 -22.33
CA THR A 126 -32.00 12.28 -21.61
C THR A 126 -31.01 12.49 -20.45
N MET A 127 -30.42 11.42 -19.93
CA MET A 127 -29.54 11.45 -18.75
C MET A 127 -28.06 11.32 -19.11
N TYR A 128 -27.76 10.68 -20.25
CA TYR A 128 -26.41 10.36 -20.70
C TYR A 128 -26.22 10.80 -22.15
N THR A 129 -24.99 11.21 -22.44
CA THR A 129 -24.57 11.43 -23.83
C THR A 129 -24.42 10.10 -24.57
N THR A 130 -24.49 10.13 -25.90
CA THR A 130 -24.25 8.94 -26.73
C THR A 130 -22.86 8.36 -26.48
N GLU A 131 -21.85 9.21 -26.28
CA GLU A 131 -20.49 8.76 -26.01
C GLU A 131 -20.40 7.97 -24.69
N GLU A 132 -21.06 8.44 -23.62
CA GLU A 132 -21.10 7.73 -22.34
C GLU A 132 -21.86 6.40 -22.43
N LEU A 133 -22.98 6.37 -23.18
CA LEU A 133 -23.78 5.16 -23.37
C LEU A 133 -23.09 4.08 -24.19
N ASP A 134 -22.28 4.50 -25.17
CA ASP A 134 -21.51 3.62 -26.06
C ASP A 134 -20.10 3.34 -25.52
N THR A 135 -19.71 3.96 -24.40
CA THR A 135 -18.42 3.73 -23.78
C THR A 135 -18.28 2.26 -23.35
N ASP A 136 -17.17 1.67 -23.77
CA ASP A 136 -16.73 0.34 -23.38
C ASP A 136 -16.39 0.31 -21.89
N LEU A 137 -17.03 -0.62 -21.17
CA LEU A 137 -16.83 -0.77 -19.75
C LEU A 137 -15.51 -1.46 -19.39
N GLU A 138 -14.71 -2.04 -20.29
CA GLU A 138 -13.41 -2.67 -19.95
C GLU A 138 -12.41 -1.66 -19.39
N LYS A 139 -12.62 -0.41 -19.75
CA LYS A 139 -11.55 0.55 -19.89
C LYS A 139 -11.34 1.47 -18.68
N GLY A 140 -11.87 1.10 -17.51
CA GLY A 140 -11.97 1.95 -16.32
C GLY A 140 -13.27 2.77 -16.28
N PHE A 141 -13.52 3.54 -15.23
CA PHE A 141 -14.63 4.54 -15.23
C PHE A 141 -14.17 5.92 -15.70
N TYR A 142 -12.91 6.06 -16.13
CA TYR A 142 -12.36 7.25 -16.80
C TYR A 142 -12.62 8.61 -16.14
N GLY A 143 -12.75 8.64 -14.82
CA GLY A 143 -13.12 9.86 -14.09
C GLY A 143 -14.49 10.41 -14.50
N HIS A 144 -15.41 9.51 -14.85
CA HIS A 144 -16.85 9.75 -15.06
C HIS A 144 -17.63 8.98 -13.98
N PRO A 145 -17.74 9.53 -12.75
CA PRO A 145 -18.50 8.89 -11.67
C PRO A 145 -19.95 8.59 -12.05
N ASN A 146 -20.54 9.39 -12.95
CA ASN A 146 -21.88 9.19 -13.50
C ASN A 146 -22.05 7.87 -14.29
N ILE A 147 -20.98 7.35 -14.91
CA ILE A 147 -20.97 6.00 -15.49
C ILE A 147 -20.74 4.96 -14.41
N GLY A 148 -19.86 5.24 -13.46
CA GLY A 148 -19.45 4.27 -12.45
C GLY A 148 -20.54 3.94 -11.43
N ALA A 149 -21.29 4.93 -10.95
CA ALA A 149 -22.35 4.74 -9.96
C ALA A 149 -23.43 3.73 -10.39
N PRO A 150 -24.07 3.87 -11.58
CA PRO A 150 -25.07 2.87 -12.00
C PRO A 150 -24.47 1.49 -12.25
N VAL A 151 -23.20 1.40 -12.65
CA VAL A 151 -22.51 0.11 -12.81
C VAL A 151 -22.22 -0.54 -11.46
N PHE A 152 -21.88 0.24 -10.42
CA PHE A 152 -21.80 -0.28 -9.06
C PHE A 152 -23.15 -0.75 -8.55
N ASP A 153 -24.19 0.06 -8.73
CA ASP A 153 -25.54 -0.28 -8.27
C ASP A 153 -26.02 -1.61 -8.86
N TYR A 154 -25.67 -1.88 -10.13
CA TYR A 154 -25.94 -3.15 -10.81
C TYR A 154 -25.38 -4.40 -10.09
N VAL A 155 -24.26 -4.26 -9.38
CA VAL A 155 -23.60 -5.36 -8.64
C VAL A 155 -23.63 -5.16 -7.12
N ARG A 156 -24.33 -4.14 -6.62
CA ARG A 156 -24.35 -3.76 -5.20
C ARG A 156 -24.78 -4.90 -4.29
N ASP A 157 -25.87 -5.57 -4.63
CA ASP A 157 -26.41 -6.64 -3.78
C ASP A 157 -25.47 -7.86 -3.75
N ARG A 158 -24.68 -8.07 -4.82
CA ARG A 158 -23.62 -9.09 -4.85
C ARG A 158 -22.43 -8.68 -3.98
N PHE A 159 -22.05 -7.40 -4.01
CA PHE A 159 -21.02 -6.87 -3.12
C PHE A 159 -21.37 -7.06 -1.66
N LEU A 160 -22.63 -6.83 -1.28
CA LEU A 160 -23.10 -6.95 0.12
C LEU A 160 -23.37 -8.39 0.56
N SER A 161 -23.40 -9.36 -0.36
CA SER A 161 -23.68 -10.76 -0.01
C SER A 161 -22.42 -11.47 0.50
N GLU A 162 -22.59 -12.30 1.54
CA GLU A 162 -21.57 -13.26 2.00
C GLU A 162 -21.30 -14.35 0.96
N HIS A 163 -22.34 -14.75 0.23
CA HIS A 163 -22.30 -15.81 -0.78
C HIS A 163 -22.94 -15.35 -2.08
N VAL A 164 -22.20 -15.44 -3.19
CA VAL A 164 -22.64 -15.00 -4.50
C VAL A 164 -22.89 -16.20 -5.39
N VAL A 165 -24.15 -16.38 -5.84
CA VAL A 165 -24.51 -17.41 -6.82
C VAL A 165 -24.18 -16.92 -8.22
N LYS A 166 -23.21 -17.57 -8.85
CA LYS A 166 -22.71 -17.28 -10.21
C LYS A 166 -23.66 -17.74 -11.31
N ALA A 167 -23.48 -17.23 -12.52
CA ALA A 167 -24.29 -17.58 -13.69
C ALA A 167 -24.23 -19.07 -14.04
N ASN A 168 -23.11 -19.74 -13.77
CA ASN A 168 -22.93 -21.18 -13.95
C ASN A 168 -23.55 -22.04 -12.81
N GLY A 169 -24.20 -21.42 -11.82
CA GLY A 169 -24.79 -22.07 -10.65
C GLY A 169 -23.83 -22.34 -9.48
N SER A 170 -22.53 -22.07 -9.61
CA SER A 170 -21.58 -22.20 -8.50
C SER A 170 -21.76 -21.09 -7.47
N VAL A 171 -21.47 -21.37 -6.21
CA VAL A 171 -21.43 -20.37 -5.13
C VAL A 171 -19.98 -19.92 -4.93
N GLN A 172 -19.77 -18.61 -4.94
CA GLN A 172 -18.50 -17.99 -4.59
C GLN A 172 -18.64 -17.25 -3.26
N ASP A 173 -17.71 -17.48 -2.34
CA ASP A 173 -17.66 -16.79 -1.06
C ASP A 173 -17.05 -15.39 -1.22
N ASN A 174 -17.72 -14.39 -0.63
CA ASN A 174 -17.18 -13.06 -0.44
C ASN A 174 -16.55 -12.99 0.95
N THR A 175 -15.29 -13.42 1.04
CA THR A 175 -14.59 -13.56 2.32
C THR A 175 -14.50 -12.25 3.12
N PHE A 176 -14.45 -11.10 2.43
CA PHE A 176 -14.47 -9.80 3.11
C PHE A 176 -15.81 -9.56 3.82
N MET A 177 -16.93 -9.81 3.13
CA MET A 177 -18.24 -9.65 3.73
C MET A 177 -18.52 -10.68 4.82
N ILE A 178 -18.07 -11.94 4.65
CA ILE A 178 -18.15 -12.97 5.70
C ILE A 178 -17.44 -12.49 6.98
N ASP A 179 -16.19 -12.03 6.86
CA ASP A 179 -15.43 -11.54 8.00
C ASP A 179 -16.06 -10.27 8.60
N LEU A 180 -16.57 -9.35 7.77
CA LEU A 180 -17.25 -8.13 8.21
C LEU A 180 -18.56 -8.43 8.96
N HIS A 181 -19.39 -9.33 8.43
CA HIS A 181 -20.62 -9.76 9.10
C HIS A 181 -20.31 -10.45 10.43
N ALA A 182 -19.31 -11.33 10.46
CA ALA A 182 -18.86 -11.97 11.69
C ALA A 182 -18.41 -10.93 12.73
N ALA A 183 -17.62 -9.92 12.34
CA ALA A 183 -17.20 -8.86 13.24
C ALA A 183 -18.39 -8.01 13.75
N LEU A 184 -19.35 -7.69 12.88
CA LEU A 184 -20.54 -6.89 13.25
C LEU A 184 -21.44 -7.59 14.28
N THR A 185 -21.42 -8.93 14.34
CA THR A 185 -22.12 -9.69 15.39
C THR A 185 -21.44 -9.61 16.75
N GLN A 186 -20.14 -9.27 16.79
CA GLN A 186 -19.35 -9.22 18.02
C GLN A 186 -19.34 -7.84 18.68
N GLY A 187 -19.63 -6.77 17.93
CA GLY A 187 -19.68 -5.42 18.47
C GLY A 187 -19.50 -4.33 17.41
N ILE A 188 -18.86 -3.22 17.83
CA ILE A 188 -18.54 -2.10 16.95
C ILE A 188 -17.43 -2.52 15.98
N VAL A 189 -17.61 -2.21 14.70
CA VAL A 189 -16.65 -2.51 13.63
C VAL A 189 -16.26 -1.24 12.91
N HIS A 190 -14.96 -1.11 12.63
CA HIS A 190 -14.37 0.03 11.94
C HIS A 190 -14.04 -0.36 10.50
N VAL A 191 -14.61 0.36 9.53
CA VAL A 191 -14.25 0.28 8.11
C VAL A 191 -13.71 1.62 7.63
N TYR A 192 -12.50 1.62 7.08
CA TYR A 192 -11.86 2.81 6.54
C TYR A 192 -11.67 2.69 5.02
N LEU A 193 -12.20 3.65 4.26
CA LEU A 193 -12.09 3.68 2.81
C LEU A 193 -10.95 4.59 2.36
N MET A 194 -10.18 4.19 1.34
CA MET A 194 -9.12 5.01 0.78
C MET A 194 -9.13 4.96 -0.74
N GLY A 195 -9.03 6.12 -1.40
CA GLY A 195 -8.92 6.22 -2.85
C GLY A 195 -8.97 7.66 -3.34
N SER A 196 -8.75 7.85 -4.64
CA SER A 196 -8.70 9.19 -5.26
C SER A 196 -10.07 9.71 -5.69
N LEU A 197 -10.27 11.03 -5.54
CA LEU A 197 -11.46 11.78 -6.02
C LEU A 197 -11.46 12.02 -7.53
N PHE A 198 -10.28 12.01 -8.14
CA PHE A 198 -10.07 12.29 -9.55
C PHE A 198 -9.86 11.00 -10.37
N GLY A 199 -9.58 9.87 -9.70
CA GLY A 199 -9.49 8.57 -10.33
C GLY A 199 -10.88 8.00 -10.62
N GLY A 200 -11.07 7.39 -11.80
CA GLY A 200 -12.37 6.82 -12.18
C GLY A 200 -12.90 5.78 -11.18
N THR A 201 -12.05 4.87 -10.70
CA THR A 201 -12.45 3.83 -9.74
C THR A 201 -12.69 4.39 -8.35
N GLY A 202 -11.75 5.15 -7.78
CA GLY A 202 -11.87 5.71 -6.43
C GLY A 202 -13.11 6.59 -6.26
N ALA A 203 -13.31 7.54 -7.18
CA ALA A 203 -14.42 8.49 -7.16
C ALA A 203 -15.78 7.80 -7.27
N THR A 204 -15.84 6.66 -7.97
CA THR A 204 -17.03 5.81 -8.10
C THR A 204 -17.24 4.94 -6.86
N VAL A 205 -16.21 4.20 -6.43
CA VAL A 205 -16.35 3.13 -5.44
C VAL A 205 -16.63 3.70 -4.06
N ILE A 206 -15.91 4.74 -3.63
CA ILE A 206 -16.03 5.29 -2.26
C ILE A 206 -17.48 5.68 -1.91
N PRO A 207 -18.18 6.54 -2.67
CA PRO A 207 -19.52 6.97 -2.28
C PRO A 207 -20.51 5.82 -2.30
N ASN A 208 -20.45 4.98 -3.34
CA ASN A 208 -21.40 3.90 -3.52
C ASN A 208 -21.21 2.77 -2.50
N VAL A 209 -19.96 2.46 -2.13
CA VAL A 209 -19.66 1.50 -1.06
C VAL A 209 -20.11 2.04 0.30
N ILE A 210 -19.86 3.32 0.61
CA ILE A 210 -20.34 3.92 1.86
C ILE A 210 -21.87 3.78 1.97
N LEU A 211 -22.59 4.18 0.93
CA LEU A 211 -24.06 4.08 0.90
C LEU A 211 -24.53 2.62 0.98
N ALA A 212 -23.88 1.70 0.27
CA ALA A 212 -24.20 0.29 0.31
C ALA A 212 -23.98 -0.33 1.70
N LEU A 213 -22.82 -0.07 2.32
CA LEU A 213 -22.51 -0.55 3.67
C LEU A 213 -23.48 0.00 4.72
N ARG A 214 -24.03 1.21 4.52
CA ARG A 214 -25.07 1.76 5.39
C ARG A 214 -26.41 1.04 5.29
N THR A 215 -26.64 0.27 4.23
CA THR A 215 -27.83 -0.60 4.13
C THR A 215 -27.70 -1.90 4.93
N LEU A 216 -26.50 -2.23 5.43
CA LEU A 216 -26.28 -3.40 6.26
C LEU A 216 -27.15 -3.29 7.52
N LYS A 217 -28.02 -4.28 7.69
CA LYS A 217 -28.82 -4.37 8.90
C LYS A 217 -27.90 -4.75 10.05
N ASN A 218 -27.85 -3.91 11.07
CA ASN A 218 -27.28 -4.30 12.36
C ASN A 218 -28.17 -5.37 13.01
N ALA A 219 -27.77 -5.88 14.17
CA ALA A 219 -28.57 -6.81 14.95
C ALA A 219 -30.05 -6.37 15.06
N ALA A 220 -30.95 -7.36 15.09
CA ALA A 220 -32.39 -7.11 15.18
C ALA A 220 -32.73 -6.18 16.36
N GLY A 221 -33.43 -5.09 16.10
CA GLY A 221 -33.85 -4.10 17.12
C GLY A 221 -33.04 -2.79 17.16
N THR A 222 -32.05 -2.61 16.29
CA THR A 222 -31.30 -1.35 16.20
C THR A 222 -32.20 -0.24 15.62
N PRO A 223 -32.35 0.93 16.29
CA PRO A 223 -33.10 2.06 15.76
C PRO A 223 -32.58 2.54 14.39
N TYR A 224 -33.46 3.16 13.60
CA TYR A 224 -33.07 3.75 12.32
C TYR A 224 -32.05 4.88 12.52
N GLY A 225 -31.00 4.92 11.70
CA GLY A 225 -29.91 5.90 11.79
C GLY A 225 -28.80 5.54 12.79
N MET A 226 -28.92 4.39 13.44
CA MET A 226 -27.98 3.89 14.44
C MET A 226 -27.34 2.59 13.97
N THR A 227 -26.02 2.45 14.14
CA THR A 227 -25.27 1.30 13.61
C THR A 227 -24.09 0.86 14.47
N ASN A 228 -23.71 -0.41 14.39
CA ASN A 228 -22.45 -0.88 14.95
C ASN A 228 -21.26 -0.59 14.01
N LEU A 229 -21.52 -0.02 12.83
CA LEU A 229 -20.54 0.22 11.80
C LEU A 229 -20.01 1.65 11.83
N VAL A 230 -18.75 1.82 12.20
CA VAL A 230 -18.04 3.10 12.09
C VAL A 230 -17.39 3.15 10.71
N LEU A 231 -17.77 4.15 9.91
CA LEU A 231 -17.17 4.38 8.60
C LEU A 231 -16.31 5.63 8.65
N GLY A 232 -15.08 5.53 8.14
CA GLY A 232 -14.22 6.67 7.85
C GLY A 232 -13.71 6.58 6.42
N ALA A 233 -13.27 7.70 5.85
CA ALA A 233 -12.66 7.69 4.52
C ALA A 233 -11.51 8.70 4.40
N SER A 234 -10.49 8.35 3.61
CA SER A 234 -9.55 9.29 3.02
C SER A 234 -9.84 9.42 1.53
N VAL A 235 -10.20 10.62 1.11
CA VAL A 235 -10.49 10.97 -0.28
C VAL A 235 -9.34 11.82 -0.81
N VAL A 236 -8.54 11.22 -1.68
CA VAL A 236 -7.26 11.79 -2.12
C VAL A 236 -7.48 12.72 -3.33
N MET A 237 -7.10 13.98 -3.17
CA MET A 237 -7.07 14.99 -4.23
C MET A 237 -5.91 14.71 -5.21
N PRO A 238 -5.95 15.30 -6.42
CA PRO A 238 -4.88 15.17 -7.41
C PRO A 238 -3.52 15.48 -6.79
N TYR A 239 -2.60 14.52 -6.88
CA TYR A 239 -1.23 14.66 -6.37
C TYR A 239 -0.17 14.27 -7.41
N PHE A 240 -0.59 13.64 -8.51
CA PHE A 240 0.31 13.22 -9.58
C PHE A 240 -0.16 13.74 -10.93
N LYS A 241 0.80 13.88 -11.85
CA LYS A 241 0.57 14.05 -13.29
C LYS A 241 1.22 12.89 -14.04
N LEU A 242 0.77 12.69 -15.28
CA LEU A 242 1.25 11.59 -16.10
C LEU A 242 2.61 11.96 -16.71
N PRO A 243 3.56 11.01 -16.78
CA PRO A 243 4.81 11.24 -17.50
C PRO A 243 4.54 11.50 -19.00
N PRO A 244 5.44 12.19 -19.71
CA PRO A 244 5.28 12.45 -21.13
C PRO A 244 5.11 11.15 -21.94
N CYS A 245 4.03 11.07 -22.72
CA CYS A 245 3.79 9.98 -23.66
C CYS A 245 4.47 10.28 -25.01
N ALA A 246 5.34 9.39 -25.48
CA ALA A 246 5.94 9.53 -26.80
C ALA A 246 4.88 9.37 -27.91
N SER A 247 5.06 10.05 -29.05
CA SER A 247 4.10 10.01 -30.17
C SER A 247 4.04 8.65 -30.88
N ASP A 248 5.06 7.81 -30.69
CA ASP A 248 5.16 6.46 -31.22
C ASP A 248 4.87 5.38 -30.17
N ASP A 249 4.25 5.75 -29.06
CA ASP A 249 3.79 4.81 -28.04
C ASP A 249 2.48 4.13 -28.49
N VAL A 250 2.41 2.80 -28.35
CA VAL A 250 1.19 2.03 -28.60
C VAL A 250 0.05 2.42 -27.67
N GLU A 251 0.33 2.78 -26.42
CA GLU A 251 -0.69 3.20 -25.47
C GLU A 251 -1.23 4.61 -25.80
N GLY A 252 -0.40 5.46 -26.40
CA GLY A 252 -0.77 6.80 -26.88
C GLY A 252 -1.74 6.81 -28.08
N LEU A 253 -1.93 5.66 -28.76
CA LEU A 253 -2.86 5.53 -29.89
C LEU A 253 -4.34 5.38 -29.51
N GLY A 254 -4.66 5.21 -28.22
CA GLY A 254 -6.05 5.16 -27.77
C GLY A 254 -6.77 6.50 -27.94
N ARG A 255 -7.98 6.51 -28.52
CA ARG A 255 -8.80 7.73 -28.72
C ARG A 255 -9.18 8.49 -27.43
N VAL A 256 -8.98 7.87 -26.26
CA VAL A 256 -9.29 8.45 -24.94
C VAL A 256 -8.09 8.20 -24.03
N SER A 257 -7.18 9.16 -23.95
CA SER A 257 -6.03 9.14 -23.04
C SER A 257 -6.41 9.76 -21.69
N PRO A 258 -5.98 9.17 -20.56
CA PRO A 258 -5.96 9.87 -19.28
C PRO A 258 -5.26 11.21 -19.43
N SER A 259 -5.80 12.25 -18.78
CA SER A 259 -5.26 13.60 -18.85
C SER A 259 -5.38 14.22 -17.47
N ASP A 260 -4.22 14.51 -16.89
CA ASP A 260 -4.05 15.21 -15.63
C ASP A 260 -4.70 16.61 -15.64
N VAL A 261 -4.81 17.24 -16.83
CA VAL A 261 -5.56 18.50 -17.05
C VAL A 261 -7.02 18.39 -16.61
N LYS A 262 -7.62 17.19 -16.66
CA LYS A 262 -9.02 16.96 -16.25
C LYS A 262 -9.19 16.75 -14.75
N PHE A 263 -8.13 16.43 -14.01
CA PHE A 263 -8.22 16.00 -12.61
C PHE A 263 -8.86 17.04 -11.71
N ALA A 264 -8.56 18.33 -11.89
CA ALA A 264 -9.16 19.40 -11.11
C ALA A 264 -10.69 19.50 -11.32
N GLY A 265 -11.14 19.40 -12.58
CA GLY A 265 -12.57 19.39 -12.93
C GLY A 265 -13.28 18.17 -12.32
N GLN A 266 -12.69 16.99 -12.48
CA GLN A 266 -13.23 15.74 -11.93
C GLN A 266 -13.32 15.77 -10.40
N THR A 267 -12.33 16.35 -9.73
CA THR A 267 -12.34 16.53 -8.27
C THR A 267 -13.48 17.44 -7.83
N ARG A 268 -13.66 18.57 -8.51
CA ARG A 268 -14.78 19.48 -8.24
C ARG A 268 -16.12 18.76 -8.39
N ASP A 269 -16.30 18.05 -9.49
CA ASP A 269 -17.57 17.38 -9.80
C ASP A 269 -17.85 16.24 -8.79
N ALA A 270 -16.82 15.48 -8.37
CA ALA A 270 -16.93 14.46 -7.33
C ALA A 270 -17.31 15.07 -5.95
N LEU A 271 -16.69 16.18 -5.57
CA LEU A 271 -17.01 16.88 -4.31
C LEU A 271 -18.43 17.45 -4.33
N SER A 272 -18.88 18.03 -5.45
CA SER A 272 -20.28 18.45 -5.62
C SER A 272 -21.24 17.28 -5.42
N TYR A 273 -20.96 16.14 -6.03
CA TYR A 273 -21.77 14.93 -5.83
C TYR A 273 -21.77 14.47 -4.38
N TYR A 274 -20.64 14.50 -3.67
CA TYR A 274 -20.57 14.09 -2.26
C TYR A 274 -21.39 15.01 -1.37
N HIS A 275 -21.41 16.31 -1.68
CA HIS A 275 -22.26 17.28 -0.99
C HIS A 275 -23.75 17.05 -1.27
N GLU A 276 -24.13 16.95 -2.54
CA GLU A 276 -25.54 16.77 -2.97
C GLU A 276 -26.13 15.43 -2.52
N SER A 277 -25.32 14.38 -2.45
CA SER A 277 -25.74 13.05 -1.98
C SER A 277 -25.74 12.91 -0.46
N HIS A 278 -25.39 13.96 0.29
CA HIS A 278 -25.25 13.91 1.75
C HIS A 278 -24.30 12.79 2.20
N LEU A 279 -23.24 12.53 1.42
CA LEU A 279 -22.34 11.41 1.68
C LEU A 279 -21.63 11.56 3.02
N LEU A 280 -21.30 12.80 3.39
CA LEU A 280 -20.64 13.12 4.64
C LEU A 280 -21.46 12.65 5.85
N ASP A 281 -22.79 12.81 5.80
CA ASP A 281 -23.72 12.37 6.85
C ASP A 281 -23.74 10.84 7.04
N ASN A 282 -23.07 10.09 6.16
CA ASN A 282 -22.95 8.64 6.21
C ASN A 282 -21.59 8.17 6.76
N VAL A 283 -20.70 9.05 7.19
CA VAL A 283 -19.41 8.68 7.80
C VAL A 283 -19.18 9.38 9.13
N MET A 284 -18.30 8.83 9.95
CA MET A 284 -17.81 9.50 11.15
C MET A 284 -16.89 10.67 10.73
N ASN A 285 -15.91 10.36 9.88
CA ASN A 285 -14.98 11.35 9.34
C ASN A 285 -14.72 11.08 7.86
N MET A 286 -14.65 12.15 7.08
CA MET A 286 -14.07 12.14 5.74
C MET A 286 -12.85 13.04 5.72
N LEU A 287 -11.69 12.50 5.37
CA LEU A 287 -10.45 13.24 5.24
C LEU A 287 -10.21 13.60 3.78
N LEU A 288 -10.19 14.89 3.47
CA LEU A 288 -9.70 15.42 2.20
C LEU A 288 -8.18 15.61 2.29
N LEU A 289 -7.44 14.84 1.50
CA LEU A 289 -5.98 14.78 1.54
C LEU A 289 -5.39 15.19 0.18
N GLY A 290 -4.38 16.05 0.16
CA GLY A 290 -3.67 16.37 -1.09
C GLY A 290 -2.51 17.35 -0.91
N CYS A 291 -1.82 17.62 -2.02
CA CYS A 291 -0.71 18.58 -2.13
C CYS A 291 -1.07 19.72 -3.10
N SER A 292 -0.24 20.77 -3.12
CA SER A 292 -0.46 21.94 -3.98
C SER A 292 -0.01 21.73 -5.43
N TYR A 293 0.79 20.68 -5.70
CA TYR A 293 1.43 20.44 -6.99
C TYR A 293 1.20 18.99 -7.44
N LEU A 294 1.27 18.78 -8.76
CA LEU A 294 1.19 17.46 -9.35
C LEU A 294 2.59 16.96 -9.72
N ASP A 295 2.99 15.85 -9.09
CA ASP A 295 4.31 15.26 -9.25
C ASP A 295 4.28 14.09 -10.24
N VAL A 296 5.40 13.77 -10.89
CA VAL A 296 5.44 12.63 -11.82
C VAL A 296 5.78 11.38 -11.02
N THR A 297 4.78 10.62 -10.58
CA THR A 297 4.96 9.49 -9.64
C THR A 297 5.15 8.12 -10.32
N SER A 298 5.34 8.09 -11.63
CA SER A 298 5.56 6.85 -12.39
C SER A 298 6.61 7.05 -13.47
N GLU A 299 7.40 6.01 -13.72
CA GLU A 299 8.47 6.10 -14.71
C GLU A 299 7.93 6.02 -16.15
N LEU A 300 6.88 5.21 -16.31
CA LEU A 300 6.24 4.95 -17.58
C LEU A 300 4.84 5.57 -17.59
N TYR A 301 4.49 6.10 -18.75
CA TYR A 301 3.10 6.29 -19.08
C TYR A 301 2.54 4.91 -19.35
N ALA A 302 1.50 4.51 -18.62
CA ALA A 302 0.80 3.28 -18.95
C ALA A 302 -0.68 3.34 -18.63
N ARG A 303 -1.47 2.49 -19.27
CA ARG A 303 -2.92 2.40 -19.06
C ARG A 303 -3.30 1.02 -18.52
N GLY A 304 -3.31 0.90 -17.20
CA GLY A 304 -3.68 -0.38 -16.57
C GLY A 304 -2.62 -1.48 -16.69
N GLY A 305 -1.44 -1.12 -17.19
CA GLY A 305 -0.27 -1.98 -17.31
C GLY A 305 0.85 -1.58 -16.34
N VAL A 306 2.06 -2.05 -16.63
CA VAL A 306 3.25 -1.78 -15.80
C VAL A 306 3.62 -0.29 -15.90
N GLN A 307 3.36 0.47 -14.84
CA GLN A 307 3.68 1.89 -14.77
C GLN A 307 5.00 2.17 -14.05
N ASN A 308 5.48 1.22 -13.24
CA ASN A 308 6.55 1.44 -12.24
C ASN A 308 6.19 2.64 -11.36
N GLN A 309 5.09 2.49 -10.62
CA GLN A 309 4.61 3.52 -9.69
C GLN A 309 5.50 3.58 -8.44
N HIS A 310 5.83 4.80 -8.04
CA HIS A 310 6.55 5.09 -6.80
C HIS A 310 5.61 5.59 -5.72
N PHE A 311 5.99 5.37 -4.47
CA PHE A 311 5.24 5.93 -3.34
C PHE A 311 5.40 7.45 -3.27
N HIS A 312 4.45 8.09 -2.59
CA HIS A 312 4.38 9.53 -2.46
C HIS A 312 3.96 9.88 -1.03
N MET A 313 4.33 11.05 -0.53
CA MET A 313 3.98 11.50 0.82
C MET A 313 2.48 11.45 1.06
N VAL A 314 1.68 11.79 0.04
CA VAL A 314 0.21 11.67 0.11
C VAL A 314 -0.26 10.24 0.40
N THR A 315 0.41 9.19 -0.11
CA THR A 315 0.00 7.81 0.19
C THR A 315 0.41 7.38 1.61
N LEU A 316 1.54 7.88 2.12
CA LEU A 316 1.93 7.71 3.53
C LEU A 316 0.92 8.40 4.47
N LEU A 317 0.51 9.63 4.15
CA LEU A 317 -0.45 10.38 4.96
C LEU A 317 -1.84 9.72 4.98
N ALA A 318 -2.30 9.15 3.86
CA ALA A 318 -3.54 8.37 3.81
C ALA A 318 -3.46 7.14 4.73
N ALA A 319 -2.33 6.42 4.71
CA ALA A 319 -2.10 5.29 5.59
C ALA A 319 -1.98 5.71 7.07
N ALA A 320 -1.40 6.88 7.36
CA ALA A 320 -1.37 7.45 8.70
C ALA A 320 -2.78 7.79 9.19
N ALA A 321 -3.62 8.39 8.33
CA ALA A 321 -5.02 8.67 8.64
C ALA A 321 -5.82 7.40 8.96
N ALA A 322 -5.60 6.30 8.21
CA ALA A 322 -6.21 5.01 8.51
C ALA A 322 -5.77 4.48 9.89
N ASN A 323 -4.47 4.54 10.21
CA ASN A 323 -3.97 4.14 11.54
C ASN A 323 -4.58 4.99 12.66
N ARG A 324 -4.67 6.31 12.47
CA ARG A 324 -5.31 7.23 13.43
C ARG A 324 -6.79 6.95 13.60
N PHE A 325 -7.48 6.58 12.53
CA PHE A 325 -8.88 6.16 12.60
C PHE A 325 -9.01 4.90 13.47
N PHE A 326 -8.25 3.84 13.21
CA PHE A 326 -8.35 2.61 14.02
C PHE A 326 -7.87 2.77 15.47
N ALA A 327 -7.10 3.81 15.77
CA ALA A 327 -6.64 4.15 17.10
C ALA A 327 -7.55 5.18 17.82
N ASP A 328 -8.72 5.49 17.26
CA ASP A 328 -9.64 6.52 17.75
C ASP A 328 -9.01 7.91 17.96
N SER A 329 -7.92 8.19 17.23
CA SER A 329 -7.15 9.43 17.31
C SER A 329 -7.34 10.34 16.10
N LEU A 330 -8.29 10.01 15.21
CA LEU A 330 -8.69 10.86 14.10
C LEU A 330 -9.89 11.73 14.51
N GLY A 331 -9.67 13.03 14.68
CA GLY A 331 -10.73 13.97 15.08
C GLY A 331 -11.35 13.62 16.44
N SER A 332 -12.64 13.93 16.61
CA SER A 332 -13.37 13.78 17.89
C SER A 332 -14.08 12.42 18.06
N MET A 333 -13.46 11.33 17.60
CA MET A 333 -14.14 10.03 17.44
C MET A 333 -14.39 9.24 18.74
N ALA A 334 -13.43 9.18 19.67
CA ALA A 334 -13.48 8.30 20.85
C ALA A 334 -14.77 8.43 21.69
N SER A 335 -15.21 9.66 21.98
CA SER A 335 -16.43 9.87 22.80
C SER A 335 -17.73 9.43 22.12
N SER A 336 -17.70 9.33 20.78
CA SER A 336 -18.86 8.99 19.95
C SER A 336 -18.97 7.48 19.75
N THR A 337 -17.85 6.76 19.74
CA THR A 337 -17.80 5.30 19.61
C THR A 337 -18.07 4.58 20.94
N GLU A 338 -17.87 5.23 22.10
CA GLU A 338 -18.25 4.68 23.41
C GLU A 338 -19.77 4.47 23.59
N ARG A 339 -20.60 5.13 22.77
CA ARG A 339 -22.06 5.03 22.85
C ARG A 339 -22.56 4.04 21.80
N LEU A 340 -23.21 2.98 22.26
CA LEU A 340 -23.92 2.06 21.39
C LEU A 340 -25.41 2.41 21.31
N PRO A 341 -26.00 2.34 20.11
CA PRO A 341 -25.37 2.20 18.78
C PRO A 341 -24.77 3.54 18.25
N VAL A 342 -23.84 3.45 17.28
CA VAL A 342 -23.06 4.60 16.77
C VAL A 342 -23.88 5.46 15.79
N THR A 343 -23.72 6.78 15.90
CA THR A 343 -24.30 7.78 14.98
C THR A 343 -23.19 8.42 14.14
N PRO A 344 -23.33 8.52 12.80
CA PRO A 344 -22.42 9.32 11.97
C PRO A 344 -22.40 10.79 12.39
N LEU A 345 -21.24 11.43 12.30
CA LEU A 345 -21.08 12.85 12.64
C LEU A 345 -20.91 13.75 11.43
N GLY A 346 -20.50 13.19 10.30
CA GLY A 346 -20.20 13.96 9.09
C GLY A 346 -19.08 14.96 9.28
N GLU A 347 -17.99 14.60 9.97
CA GLU A 347 -16.85 15.48 10.14
C GLU A 347 -15.97 15.50 8.87
N LEU A 348 -15.89 16.63 8.18
CA LEU A 348 -14.93 16.83 7.08
C LEU A 348 -13.61 17.38 7.65
N LEU A 349 -12.56 16.57 7.54
CA LEU A 349 -11.20 16.93 7.90
C LEU A 349 -10.41 17.27 6.62
N VAL A 350 -9.42 18.15 6.74
CA VAL A 350 -8.52 18.50 5.64
C VAL A 350 -7.08 18.34 6.12
N TRP A 351 -6.29 17.55 5.38
CA TRP A 351 -4.85 17.43 5.60
C TRP A 351 -4.14 17.86 4.32
N LYS A 352 -3.51 19.03 4.38
CA LYS A 352 -2.80 19.60 3.24
C LYS A 352 -1.30 19.33 3.38
N ALA A 353 -0.75 18.55 2.45
CA ALA A 353 0.67 18.24 2.37
C ALA A 353 1.33 19.16 1.33
N ALA A 354 1.59 20.42 1.70
CA ALA A 354 2.27 21.32 0.78
C ALA A 354 3.04 22.43 1.49
N PRO A 355 4.26 22.76 1.02
CA PRO A 355 4.86 24.06 1.29
C PRO A 355 3.87 25.12 0.77
N ASN A 356 3.35 25.97 1.64
CA ASN A 356 2.48 27.07 1.19
C ASN A 356 3.33 28.10 0.42
N ASN A 357 2.74 28.84 -0.53
CA ASN A 357 3.44 29.90 -1.26
C ASN A 357 3.95 31.06 -0.36
N THR A 358 3.59 31.05 0.92
CA THR A 358 4.04 31.97 1.98
C THR A 358 4.99 31.29 2.98
N ALA A 359 5.37 30.03 2.75
CA ALA A 359 6.26 29.30 3.63
C ALA A 359 7.68 29.88 3.54
N ALA A 360 8.38 29.89 4.68
CA ALA A 360 9.78 30.30 4.73
C ALA A 360 10.72 29.32 4.00
N TYR A 361 10.23 28.11 3.73
CA TYR A 361 10.98 26.98 3.21
C TYR A 361 10.19 26.26 2.09
N SER A 362 10.91 25.68 1.14
CA SER A 362 10.35 24.92 0.02
C SER A 362 10.08 23.44 0.36
N SER A 363 10.61 22.96 1.48
CA SER A 363 10.43 21.60 2.00
C SER A 363 9.56 21.54 3.26
N LEU A 364 9.09 20.34 3.60
CA LEU A 364 8.38 20.04 4.84
C LEU A 364 9.09 18.94 5.64
N THR A 365 9.14 19.12 6.96
CA THR A 365 9.59 18.14 7.94
C THR A 365 8.44 17.21 8.34
N GLU A 366 8.75 16.11 9.03
CA GLU A 366 7.75 15.27 9.66
C GLU A 366 6.83 16.04 10.61
N SER A 367 7.37 17.07 11.27
CA SER A 367 6.62 17.85 12.25
C SER A 367 5.57 18.75 11.59
N GLU A 368 5.92 19.40 10.48
CA GLU A 368 5.03 20.25 9.68
C GLU A 368 3.97 19.43 8.92
N LEU A 369 4.29 18.17 8.64
CA LEU A 369 3.36 17.19 8.09
C LEU A 369 2.45 16.56 9.15
N ASP A 370 2.64 16.89 10.43
CA ASP A 370 1.96 16.26 11.58
C ASP A 370 2.15 14.74 11.60
N LEU A 371 3.39 14.26 11.41
CA LEU A 371 3.76 12.85 11.37
C LEU A 371 4.70 12.43 12.52
N ASN A 372 4.93 13.26 13.52
CA ASN A 372 5.94 13.01 14.57
C ASN A 372 5.86 11.58 15.18
N GLY A 373 4.66 11.13 15.54
CA GLY A 373 4.46 9.83 16.19
C GLY A 373 4.74 8.65 15.26
N GLU A 374 4.24 8.74 14.03
CA GLU A 374 4.46 7.76 12.96
C GLU A 374 5.92 7.74 12.51
N TYR A 375 6.55 8.91 12.36
CA TYR A 375 7.92 9.07 11.91
C TYR A 375 8.92 8.39 12.84
N GLN A 376 8.78 8.54 14.16
CA GLN A 376 9.67 7.84 15.09
C GLN A 376 9.60 6.31 14.93
N LYS A 377 8.42 5.77 14.65
CA LYS A 377 8.21 4.33 14.38
C LYS A 377 8.81 3.93 13.03
N LEU A 378 8.61 4.74 11.99
CA LEU A 378 9.17 4.52 10.66
C LEU A 378 10.70 4.55 10.67
N VAL A 379 11.33 5.53 11.34
CA VAL A 379 12.80 5.62 11.46
C VAL A 379 13.36 4.46 12.26
N LYS A 380 12.67 4.04 13.32
CA LYS A 380 13.07 2.84 14.07
C LYS A 380 13.06 1.59 13.17
N PHE A 381 12.00 1.43 12.38
CA PHE A 381 11.90 0.31 11.45
C PHE A 381 12.87 0.44 10.26
N LEU A 382 13.22 1.66 9.84
CA LEU A 382 14.28 1.91 8.87
C LEU A 382 15.61 1.36 9.37
N ARG A 383 16.01 1.70 10.60
CA ARG A 383 17.26 1.20 11.19
C ARG A 383 17.27 -0.33 11.28
N PHE A 384 16.15 -0.93 11.70
CA PHE A 384 16.00 -2.38 11.68
C PHE A 384 16.15 -2.94 10.26
N SER A 385 15.52 -2.31 9.28
CA SER A 385 15.57 -2.71 7.88
C SER A 385 16.98 -2.59 7.29
N VAL A 386 17.78 -1.60 7.69
CA VAL A 386 19.19 -1.50 7.31
C VAL A 386 19.99 -2.68 7.87
N VAL A 387 19.75 -3.08 9.12
CA VAL A 387 20.48 -4.22 9.69
C VAL A 387 20.02 -5.54 9.06
N VAL A 388 18.71 -5.76 8.88
CA VAL A 388 18.17 -7.04 8.40
C VAL A 388 18.18 -7.14 6.88
N GLY A 389 17.57 -6.17 6.19
CA GLY A 389 17.39 -6.15 4.73
C GLY A 389 18.65 -5.82 3.94
N TYR A 390 19.62 -5.14 4.57
CA TYR A 390 20.91 -4.87 3.96
C TYR A 390 22.03 -5.72 4.58
N TYR A 391 22.41 -5.48 5.84
CA TYR A 391 23.60 -6.11 6.43
C TYR A 391 23.48 -7.63 6.57
N MET A 392 22.45 -8.13 7.24
CA MET A 392 22.27 -9.56 7.47
C MET A 392 22.05 -10.29 6.15
N ARG A 393 21.17 -9.79 5.27
CA ARG A 393 20.93 -10.39 3.94
C ARG A 393 22.24 -10.61 3.19
N LEU A 394 23.02 -9.56 2.96
CA LEU A 394 24.28 -9.66 2.21
C LEU A 394 25.34 -10.50 2.95
N ARG A 395 25.39 -10.44 4.28
CA ARG A 395 26.30 -11.27 5.06
C ARG A 395 25.94 -12.75 4.98
N PHE A 396 24.66 -13.10 4.96
CA PHE A 396 24.16 -14.48 4.92
C PHE A 396 24.17 -15.07 3.50
N GLU A 397 24.35 -14.27 2.46
CA GLU A 397 24.61 -14.76 1.09
C GLU A 397 25.93 -15.57 1.01
N ALA A 398 26.79 -15.52 2.02
CA ALA A 398 28.01 -16.32 2.15
C ALA A 398 27.77 -17.84 2.01
N ASP A 399 28.83 -18.56 1.62
CA ASP A 399 28.82 -20.04 1.53
C ASP A 399 28.45 -20.66 2.89
N PRO A 400 27.39 -21.50 2.98
CA PRO A 400 26.96 -22.09 4.25
C PRO A 400 28.06 -22.85 5.00
N VAL A 401 29.09 -23.35 4.30
CA VAL A 401 30.24 -23.99 4.95
C VAL A 401 30.95 -23.04 5.93
N SER A 402 31.07 -21.76 5.56
CA SER A 402 31.72 -20.74 6.40
C SER A 402 30.90 -20.35 7.63
N MET A 403 29.59 -20.64 7.63
CA MET A 403 28.65 -20.26 8.68
C MET A 403 28.56 -21.29 9.82
N LYS A 404 29.11 -22.49 9.64
CA LYS A 404 29.01 -23.60 10.61
C LYS A 404 29.50 -23.25 12.01
N ASP A 405 30.44 -22.32 12.11
CA ASP A 405 31.05 -21.91 13.37
C ASP A 405 30.56 -20.55 13.89
N TRP A 406 29.58 -19.93 13.21
CA TRP A 406 29.02 -18.63 13.60
C TRP A 406 28.21 -18.76 14.90
N ASN A 407 28.31 -17.76 15.76
CA ASN A 407 27.72 -17.81 17.09
C ASN A 407 26.18 -17.81 17.05
N GLU A 408 25.61 -17.01 16.15
CA GLU A 408 24.17 -16.96 15.88
C GLU A 408 23.63 -18.27 15.32
N VAL A 409 24.43 -19.00 14.54
CA VAL A 409 24.05 -20.32 14.02
C VAL A 409 24.03 -21.30 15.18
N LEU A 410 25.20 -21.55 15.76
CA LEU A 410 25.37 -22.51 16.85
C LEU A 410 24.44 -22.25 18.05
N GLY A 411 24.19 -20.99 18.37
CA GLY A 411 23.40 -20.61 19.54
C GLY A 411 21.88 -20.71 19.36
N THR A 412 21.38 -20.90 18.12
CA THR A 412 19.95 -21.10 17.87
C THR A 412 19.62 -22.47 17.30
N CYS A 413 20.62 -23.30 16.94
CA CYS A 413 20.40 -24.62 16.31
C CYS A 413 19.45 -25.50 17.13
N ARG A 414 19.59 -25.49 18.46
CA ARG A 414 18.80 -26.34 19.35
C ARG A 414 17.32 -25.98 19.42
N GLN A 415 16.93 -24.81 18.94
CA GLN A 415 15.52 -24.41 18.85
C GLN A 415 14.86 -24.85 17.54
N MET A 416 15.65 -25.23 16.54
CA MET A 416 15.16 -25.62 15.23
C MET A 416 14.87 -27.12 15.17
N LYS A 417 13.86 -27.49 14.38
CA LYS A 417 13.46 -28.88 14.14
C LYS A 417 13.13 -29.10 12.68
N HIS A 418 13.47 -30.27 12.17
CA HIS A 418 13.00 -30.73 10.87
C HIS A 418 11.48 -30.95 10.86
N ALA A 419 10.91 -31.09 9.67
CA ALA A 419 9.49 -31.33 9.48
C ALA A 419 8.96 -32.60 10.18
N ASP A 420 9.82 -33.59 10.42
CA ASP A 420 9.51 -34.83 11.16
C ASP A 420 9.59 -34.66 12.70
N GLY A 421 9.91 -33.45 13.17
CA GLY A 421 10.04 -33.11 14.58
C GLY A 421 11.40 -33.39 15.21
N GLN A 422 12.37 -33.94 14.46
CA GLN A 422 13.72 -34.16 14.97
C GLN A 422 14.46 -32.84 15.16
N PRO A 423 15.17 -32.65 16.29
CA PRO A 423 15.99 -31.47 16.52
C PRO A 423 17.21 -31.46 15.59
N LEU A 424 17.68 -30.28 15.23
CA LEU A 424 18.93 -30.13 14.49
C LEU A 424 20.13 -30.56 15.33
N ASP A 425 21.18 -31.03 14.64
CA ASP A 425 22.48 -31.27 15.24
C ASP A 425 23.07 -29.98 15.83
N ALA A 426 23.83 -30.10 16.92
CA ALA A 426 24.52 -28.95 17.53
C ALA A 426 25.52 -28.28 16.58
N LYS A 427 25.96 -28.99 15.54
CA LYS A 427 26.71 -28.47 14.39
C LYS A 427 25.89 -28.77 13.14
N PRO A 428 25.12 -27.79 12.63
CA PRO A 428 24.21 -28.01 11.52
C PRO A 428 24.97 -28.31 10.23
N LYS A 429 24.35 -29.10 9.36
CA LYS A 429 24.86 -29.38 8.02
C LYS A 429 24.62 -28.17 7.11
N THR A 430 25.17 -28.22 5.91
CA THR A 430 25.06 -27.14 4.92
C THR A 430 23.58 -26.89 4.57
N GLU A 431 22.81 -27.96 4.44
CA GLU A 431 21.38 -27.92 4.10
C GLU A 431 20.56 -27.27 5.23
N ASP A 432 20.88 -27.62 6.49
CA ASP A 432 20.24 -27.03 7.68
C ASP A 432 20.50 -25.52 7.78
N ILE A 433 21.72 -25.08 7.46
CA ILE A 433 22.07 -23.65 7.43
C ILE A 433 21.26 -22.93 6.34
N GLN A 434 21.11 -23.55 5.17
CA GLN A 434 20.32 -22.98 4.09
C GLN A 434 18.84 -22.83 4.49
N GLU A 435 18.25 -23.86 5.09
CA GLU A 435 16.83 -23.93 5.44
C GLU A 435 16.48 -23.04 6.65
N PHE A 436 17.25 -23.11 7.74
CA PHE A 436 16.85 -22.52 9.03
C PHE A 436 17.51 -21.17 9.33
N TYR A 437 18.44 -20.71 8.48
CA TYR A 437 19.17 -19.46 8.71
C TYR A 437 19.17 -18.54 7.49
N LYS A 438 19.65 -19.03 6.34
CA LYS A 438 19.71 -18.19 5.13
C LYS A 438 18.31 -17.86 4.62
N ALA A 439 17.47 -18.86 4.39
CA ALA A 439 16.12 -18.64 3.89
C ALA A 439 15.26 -17.72 4.80
N PRO A 440 15.26 -17.87 6.15
CA PRO A 440 14.61 -16.91 7.04
C PRO A 440 15.11 -15.47 6.92
N VAL A 441 16.44 -15.26 6.81
CA VAL A 441 17.02 -13.93 6.65
C VAL A 441 16.67 -13.34 5.28
N GLU A 442 16.69 -14.13 4.22
CA GLU A 442 16.25 -13.69 2.88
C GLU A 442 14.78 -13.25 2.91
N LYS A 443 13.91 -14.06 3.53
CA LYS A 443 12.47 -13.77 3.69
C LYS A 443 12.21 -12.50 4.48
N ALA A 444 12.85 -12.34 5.65
CA ALA A 444 12.74 -11.12 6.44
C ALA A 444 13.40 -9.91 5.74
N GLY A 445 14.45 -10.17 4.96
CA GLY A 445 15.17 -9.16 4.20
C GLY A 445 14.36 -8.57 3.05
N ALA A 446 13.46 -9.34 2.42
CA ALA A 446 12.62 -8.88 1.33
C ALA A 446 11.73 -7.68 1.73
N ILE A 447 10.94 -7.82 2.80
CA ILE A 447 10.09 -6.74 3.32
C ILE A 447 10.92 -5.55 3.82
N CYS A 448 12.08 -5.80 4.43
CA CYS A 448 12.98 -4.74 4.90
C CYS A 448 13.56 -3.92 3.73
N LYS A 449 13.98 -4.58 2.64
CA LYS A 449 14.43 -3.90 1.41
C LYS A 449 13.28 -3.12 0.78
N GLY A 450 12.09 -3.72 0.72
CA GLY A 450 10.87 -3.04 0.26
C GLY A 450 10.53 -1.80 1.09
N PHE A 451 10.75 -1.84 2.41
CA PHE A 451 10.55 -0.70 3.29
C PHE A 451 11.57 0.42 3.03
N ILE A 452 12.85 0.09 2.79
CA ILE A 452 13.87 1.07 2.41
C ILE A 452 13.46 1.79 1.11
N GLN A 453 12.99 1.03 0.11
CA GLN A 453 12.48 1.61 -1.15
C GLN A 453 11.25 2.50 -0.90
N PHE A 454 10.29 2.02 -0.11
CA PHE A 454 9.10 2.78 0.27
C PHE A 454 9.46 4.13 0.91
N PHE A 455 10.40 4.12 1.86
CA PHE A 455 10.79 5.33 2.58
C PHE A 455 11.60 6.29 1.69
N TYR A 456 12.44 5.75 0.81
CA TYR A 456 13.16 6.50 -0.23
C TYR A 456 12.20 7.18 -1.21
N ASP A 457 11.21 6.44 -1.73
CA ASP A 457 10.20 6.97 -2.65
C ASP A 457 9.40 8.12 -2.02
N VAL A 458 8.93 7.93 -0.78
CA VAL A 458 8.15 8.94 -0.05
C VAL A 458 8.98 10.21 0.19
N ALA A 459 10.25 10.07 0.55
CA ALA A 459 11.16 11.20 0.75
C ALA A 459 11.47 11.96 -0.56
N LEU A 460 11.30 11.32 -1.71
CA LEU A 460 11.42 11.92 -3.05
C LEU A 460 10.10 12.48 -3.59
N SER A 461 9.10 12.75 -2.75
CA SER A 461 7.89 13.46 -3.21
C SER A 461 8.26 14.82 -3.78
N GLY A 462 7.87 15.10 -5.02
CA GLY A 462 8.32 16.23 -5.84
C GLY A 462 9.21 15.84 -7.03
N TYR A 463 9.92 14.71 -6.92
CA TYR A 463 10.83 14.21 -7.96
C TYR A 463 10.11 13.75 -9.24
N ASP A 464 10.72 13.97 -10.39
CA ASP A 464 10.25 13.43 -11.67
C ASP A 464 10.77 12.00 -11.91
N TRP A 465 9.95 11.00 -11.56
CA TRP A 465 10.31 9.59 -11.72
C TRP A 465 10.48 9.14 -13.17
N SER A 466 9.99 9.90 -14.16
CA SER A 466 10.10 9.52 -15.58
C SER A 466 11.53 9.47 -16.12
N GLY A 467 12.48 10.05 -15.40
CA GLY A 467 13.91 10.04 -15.70
C GLY A 467 14.75 9.17 -14.78
N TYR A 468 14.16 8.33 -13.92
CA TYR A 468 14.90 7.57 -12.91
C TYR A 468 15.71 6.41 -13.51
N HIS A 469 15.05 5.46 -14.18
CA HIS A 469 15.74 4.39 -14.92
C HIS A 469 15.86 4.67 -16.42
N GLU A 470 16.84 4.02 -17.06
CA GLU A 470 16.92 4.00 -18.52
C GLU A 470 15.69 3.29 -19.11
N LYS A 471 15.04 3.95 -20.08
CA LYS A 471 13.87 3.41 -20.78
C LYS A 471 14.29 2.44 -21.87
N LYS A 472 13.65 1.27 -21.87
CA LYS A 472 13.74 0.29 -22.94
C LYS A 472 12.58 0.46 -23.90
N LYS A 473 12.88 0.50 -25.19
CA LYS A 473 11.89 0.66 -26.28
C LYS A 473 11.77 -0.64 -27.07
N ILE A 474 10.57 -1.21 -27.13
CA ILE A 474 10.31 -2.53 -27.74
C ILE A 474 9.33 -2.37 -28.89
N PRO A 475 9.67 -2.77 -30.14
CA PRO A 475 8.74 -2.73 -31.26
C PRO A 475 7.48 -3.55 -30.95
N ALA A 476 6.30 -2.95 -31.12
CA ALA A 476 5.03 -3.57 -30.72
C ALA A 476 4.08 -3.79 -31.91
N LYS A 477 3.70 -2.74 -32.65
CA LYS A 477 2.85 -2.88 -33.85
C LYS A 477 3.15 -1.84 -34.91
N ILE A 478 2.76 -2.12 -36.15
CA ILE A 478 2.78 -1.15 -37.25
C ILE A 478 1.34 -0.80 -37.60
N GLU A 479 0.99 0.49 -37.60
CA GLU A 479 -0.33 0.97 -37.98
C GLU A 479 -0.22 2.15 -38.95
N LYS A 480 -0.87 2.05 -40.12
CA LYS A 480 -0.79 3.04 -41.22
C LYS A 480 0.65 3.40 -41.64
N GLY A 481 1.57 2.44 -41.58
CA GLY A 481 2.97 2.61 -41.97
C GLY A 481 3.87 3.24 -40.89
N ILE A 482 3.34 3.54 -39.70
CA ILE A 482 4.12 4.02 -38.55
C ILE A 482 4.39 2.84 -37.62
N GLN A 483 5.64 2.66 -37.20
CA GLN A 483 6.02 1.68 -36.17
C GLN A 483 5.80 2.29 -34.79
N TYR A 484 5.03 1.58 -33.97
CA TYR A 484 4.76 1.91 -32.58
C TYR A 484 5.48 0.96 -31.64
N TYR A 485 5.70 1.43 -30.41
CA TYR A 485 6.52 0.77 -29.42
C TYR A 485 5.80 0.65 -28.09
N ASN A 486 6.16 -0.39 -27.33
CA ASN A 486 5.91 -0.46 -25.90
C ASN A 486 7.17 0.02 -25.18
N TYR A 487 6.98 0.84 -24.15
CA TYR A 487 8.08 1.30 -23.31
C TYR A 487 8.14 0.48 -22.02
N GLY A 488 9.36 0.22 -21.55
CA GLY A 488 9.68 -0.44 -20.30
C GLY A 488 10.83 0.29 -19.58
N VAL A 489 11.14 -0.08 -18.35
CA VAL A 489 12.34 0.39 -17.63
C VAL A 489 13.37 -0.74 -17.53
N THR A 490 14.65 -0.37 -17.42
CA THR A 490 15.73 -1.31 -17.10
C THR A 490 16.11 -1.19 -15.63
N ASP A 491 16.91 -2.13 -15.10
CA ASP A 491 17.48 -2.00 -13.75
C ASP A 491 18.62 -0.96 -13.67
N THR A 492 18.99 -0.33 -14.80
CA THR A 492 20.06 0.67 -14.87
C THR A 492 19.48 2.06 -14.62
N LEU A 493 20.05 2.78 -13.64
CA LEU A 493 19.71 4.18 -13.39
C LEU A 493 20.22 5.10 -14.50
N SER A 494 19.43 6.14 -14.79
CA SER A 494 19.84 7.23 -15.64
C SER A 494 21.03 7.99 -15.02
N ALA A 495 21.95 8.45 -15.87
CA ALA A 495 23.08 9.28 -15.44
C ALA A 495 22.64 10.59 -14.74
N THR A 496 21.42 11.06 -14.98
CA THR A 496 20.85 12.27 -14.38
C THR A 496 19.90 11.99 -13.22
N ALA A 497 19.72 10.73 -12.80
CA ALA A 497 18.71 10.36 -11.81
C ALA A 497 18.83 11.19 -10.51
N VAL A 498 20.06 11.35 -10.00
CA VAL A 498 20.33 12.08 -8.74
C VAL A 498 20.22 13.60 -8.90
N ALA A 499 20.38 14.14 -10.11
CA ALA A 499 20.39 15.59 -10.34
C ALA A 499 19.04 16.26 -10.03
N GLY A 500 17.94 15.51 -10.04
CA GLY A 500 16.61 16.01 -9.71
C GLY A 500 16.19 15.87 -8.25
N PHE A 501 17.05 15.33 -7.35
CA PHE A 501 16.63 15.12 -5.95
C PHE A 501 16.24 16.42 -5.25
N ASP A 502 16.77 17.57 -5.68
CA ASP A 502 16.44 18.87 -5.12
C ASP A 502 15.08 19.41 -5.58
N ASP A 503 14.40 18.72 -6.50
CA ASP A 503 12.99 19.00 -6.85
C ASP A 503 12.01 18.45 -5.79
N ARG A 504 12.51 17.67 -4.81
CA ARG A 504 11.69 17.16 -3.70
C ARG A 504 11.16 18.31 -2.84
N TRP A 505 10.06 18.07 -2.14
CA TRP A 505 9.51 19.01 -1.14
C TRP A 505 9.40 18.40 0.26
N VAL A 506 10.06 17.27 0.51
CA VAL A 506 10.00 16.53 1.78
C VAL A 506 11.41 16.28 2.33
N ASP A 507 11.62 16.60 3.60
CA ASP A 507 12.86 16.35 4.33
C ASP A 507 12.61 15.38 5.50
N ILE A 508 12.63 14.08 5.19
CA ILE A 508 12.40 13.02 6.18
C ILE A 508 13.47 11.92 6.17
N ALA A 509 14.37 11.90 5.19
CA ALA A 509 15.35 10.84 5.03
C ALA A 509 16.64 11.29 4.31
N ASN A 510 17.74 10.58 4.56
CA ASN A 510 18.99 10.75 3.82
C ASN A 510 18.93 10.00 2.47
N LEU A 511 18.55 10.71 1.41
CA LEU A 511 18.34 10.12 0.08
C LEU A 511 19.59 9.46 -0.51
N THR A 512 20.76 10.08 -0.33
CA THR A 512 22.03 9.55 -0.83
C THR A 512 22.34 8.20 -0.19
N ASP A 513 22.22 8.10 1.12
CA ASP A 513 22.50 6.86 1.84
C ASP A 513 21.47 5.77 1.56
N LEU A 514 20.18 6.13 1.44
CA LEU A 514 19.14 5.17 1.07
C LEU A 514 19.32 4.63 -0.34
N LYS A 515 19.67 5.50 -1.30
CA LYS A 515 20.01 5.09 -2.66
C LYS A 515 21.18 4.10 -2.67
N ASP A 516 22.27 4.43 -1.98
CA ASP A 516 23.43 3.55 -1.89
C ASP A 516 23.05 2.17 -1.34
N LEU A 517 22.20 2.11 -0.29
CA LEU A 517 21.70 0.86 0.29
C LEU A 517 20.88 0.03 -0.70
N LEU A 518 20.06 0.66 -1.55
CA LEU A 518 19.22 -0.01 -2.53
C LEU A 518 20.04 -0.62 -3.68
N GLU A 519 21.13 0.03 -4.07
CA GLU A 519 22.02 -0.38 -5.16
C GLU A 519 23.14 -1.33 -4.73
N ALA A 520 23.46 -1.36 -3.44
CA ALA A 520 24.60 -2.13 -2.98
C ALA A 520 24.36 -3.65 -3.11
N SER A 521 25.21 -4.26 -3.94
CA SER A 521 25.27 -5.70 -4.18
C SER A 521 26.30 -6.42 -3.32
N ARG A 522 27.14 -5.68 -2.59
CA ARG A 522 28.17 -6.24 -1.70
C ARG A 522 28.24 -5.51 -0.37
N LEU A 523 28.62 -6.25 0.67
CA LEU A 523 28.64 -5.79 2.05
C LEU A 523 29.70 -4.70 2.31
N ASP A 524 30.87 -4.83 1.68
CA ASP A 524 32.02 -3.95 1.84
C ASP A 524 31.79 -2.53 1.30
N ASN A 525 30.83 -2.35 0.39
CA ASN A 525 30.53 -1.05 -0.22
C ASN A 525 30.04 0.00 0.78
N ILE A 526 29.34 -0.41 1.85
CA ILE A 526 28.66 0.54 2.76
C ILE A 526 29.13 0.39 4.20
N MET A 527 29.47 -0.83 4.62
CA MET A 527 29.70 -1.16 6.04
C MET A 527 30.84 -0.39 6.71
N ASN A 528 31.84 0.01 5.93
CA ASN A 528 33.01 0.72 6.44
C ASN A 528 32.89 2.25 6.33
N GLN A 529 31.86 2.73 5.63
CA GLN A 529 31.73 4.14 5.27
C GLN A 529 30.49 4.81 5.88
N LYS A 530 29.46 4.02 6.24
CA LYS A 530 28.20 4.54 6.74
C LYS A 530 27.87 4.05 8.15
N THR A 531 27.05 4.84 8.83
CA THR A 531 26.61 4.61 10.20
C THR A 531 25.08 4.69 10.25
N LEU A 532 24.42 4.02 11.21
CA LEU A 532 22.96 4.15 11.34
C LEU A 532 22.54 5.60 11.63
N ASN A 533 23.33 6.32 12.44
CA ASN A 533 23.12 7.74 12.70
C ASN A 533 23.23 8.57 11.42
N GLY A 534 24.24 8.31 10.59
CA GLY A 534 24.46 8.99 9.32
C GLY A 534 23.32 8.77 8.33
N ILE A 535 22.81 7.54 8.24
CA ILE A 535 21.64 7.20 7.41
C ILE A 535 20.38 7.95 7.89
N CYS A 536 20.29 8.26 9.18
CA CYS A 536 19.18 9.02 9.76
C CYS A 536 19.48 10.52 9.94
N SER A 537 20.64 10.99 9.47
CA SER A 537 21.03 12.40 9.52
C SER A 537 21.17 12.92 8.10
N PHE A 538 20.60 14.08 7.82
CA PHE A 538 20.60 14.62 6.48
C PHE A 538 20.49 16.15 6.52
N PRO A 539 21.14 16.83 5.57
CA PRO A 539 20.91 18.24 5.38
C PRO A 539 19.47 18.45 4.89
N THR A 540 18.83 19.51 5.39
CA THR A 540 17.53 19.91 4.84
C THR A 540 17.72 20.61 3.50
N LEU A 541 16.74 20.52 2.61
CA LEU A 541 16.80 21.16 1.30
C LEU A 541 17.01 22.68 1.43
N ASP A 542 16.37 23.29 2.43
CA ASP A 542 16.42 24.73 2.69
C ASP A 542 17.47 25.13 3.75
N HIS A 543 18.51 24.33 3.96
CA HIS A 543 19.59 24.64 4.92
C HIS A 543 20.13 26.06 4.73
N ASP A 544 20.40 26.44 3.48
CA ASP A 544 20.98 27.75 3.13
C ASP A 544 20.05 28.92 3.47
N LEU A 545 18.75 28.65 3.67
CA LEU A 545 17.75 29.60 4.16
C LEU A 545 17.64 29.62 5.69
N GLY A 546 18.56 28.94 6.39
CA GLY A 546 18.61 28.83 7.84
C GLY A 546 17.74 27.71 8.43
N ARG A 547 17.25 26.77 7.60
CA ARG A 547 16.56 25.58 8.10
C ARG A 547 17.56 24.63 8.77
N PRO A 548 17.33 24.16 10.01
CA PRO A 548 18.27 23.26 10.68
C PRO A 548 18.35 21.89 10.00
N ASP A 549 19.56 21.35 9.89
CA ASP A 549 19.76 19.96 9.47
C ASP A 549 19.22 18.97 10.50
N ILE A 550 18.80 17.81 10.00
CA ILE A 550 18.37 16.71 10.86
C ILE A 550 19.61 15.91 11.26
N THR A 551 19.86 15.83 12.57
CA THR A 551 20.98 15.07 13.14
C THR A 551 20.47 14.04 14.14
N GLU A 552 20.81 12.78 13.92
CA GLU A 552 20.53 11.67 14.84
C GLU A 552 21.82 11.28 15.60
N THR A 553 21.73 11.19 16.93
CA THR A 553 22.88 10.93 17.81
C THR A 553 22.64 9.77 18.79
N ARG A 554 21.45 9.19 18.80
CA ARG A 554 21.01 8.26 19.84
C ARG A 554 21.52 6.82 19.64
N TYR A 555 22.09 6.44 18.49
CA TYR A 555 22.39 5.04 18.14
C TYR A 555 23.87 4.77 17.85
N PRO A 556 24.31 3.49 17.82
CA PRO A 556 25.72 3.15 17.63
C PRO A 556 26.27 3.57 16.26
N ASN A 557 27.55 3.94 16.26
CA ASN A 557 28.24 4.54 15.11
C ASN A 557 28.55 3.58 13.93
N HIS A 558 28.17 2.29 13.93
CA HIS A 558 28.38 1.43 12.74
C HIS A 558 27.41 0.24 12.73
N ILE A 559 26.96 -0.16 11.53
CA ILE A 559 25.89 -1.14 11.31
C ILE A 559 26.27 -2.53 11.87
N ALA A 560 27.51 -2.98 11.69
CA ALA A 560 27.98 -4.28 12.21
C ALA A 560 27.94 -4.32 13.74
N GLY A 561 28.38 -3.25 14.39
CA GLY A 561 28.42 -3.17 15.85
C GLY A 561 27.05 -3.28 16.49
N VAL A 562 25.99 -2.83 15.81
CA VAL A 562 24.60 -2.97 16.29
C VAL A 562 24.20 -4.44 16.32
N TYR A 563 24.52 -5.17 15.24
CA TYR A 563 24.27 -6.60 15.16
C TYR A 563 25.11 -7.39 16.18
N GLU A 564 26.41 -7.09 16.29
CA GLU A 564 27.29 -7.71 17.27
C GLU A 564 26.86 -7.43 18.72
N ALA A 565 26.40 -6.22 19.01
CA ALA A 565 25.85 -5.85 20.30
C ALA A 565 24.58 -6.64 20.62
N ALA A 566 23.70 -6.87 19.64
CA ALA A 566 22.52 -7.70 19.80
C ALA A 566 22.90 -9.16 20.13
N LEU A 567 23.87 -9.74 19.40
CA LEU A 567 24.40 -11.07 19.71
C LEU A 567 24.99 -11.14 21.13
N LYS A 568 25.77 -10.12 21.53
CA LYS A 568 26.35 -10.04 22.86
C LYS A 568 25.29 -9.93 23.96
N ALA A 569 24.24 -9.12 23.76
CA ALA A 569 23.13 -8.96 24.69
C ALA A 569 22.38 -10.28 24.90
N LEU A 570 22.25 -11.09 23.85
CA LEU A 570 21.66 -12.44 23.91
C LEU A 570 22.62 -13.52 24.43
N LYS A 571 23.85 -13.13 24.82
CA LYS A 571 24.91 -14.04 25.29
C LYS A 571 25.33 -15.07 24.24
N LEU A 572 25.22 -14.73 22.95
CA LEU A 572 25.70 -15.54 21.83
C LEU A 572 27.21 -15.35 21.64
N GLN A 573 27.99 -15.79 22.64
CA GLN A 573 29.45 -15.72 22.63
C GLN A 573 30.05 -17.04 23.09
N LYS A 574 31.20 -17.41 22.53
CA LYS A 574 31.99 -18.56 23.01
C LYS A 574 32.67 -18.22 24.34
N THR A 575 32.77 -19.21 25.24
CA THR A 575 33.59 -19.16 26.45
C THR A 575 35.06 -19.33 26.08
N ILE A 576 35.96 -19.18 27.06
CA ILE A 576 37.39 -19.49 26.89
C ILE A 576 37.65 -20.95 26.49
N PHE A 577 36.67 -21.83 26.66
CA PHE A 577 36.72 -23.25 26.29
C PHE A 577 36.03 -23.52 24.94
N GLY A 578 35.61 -22.48 24.20
CA GLY A 578 35.01 -22.62 22.87
C GLY A 578 33.52 -22.99 22.85
N THR A 579 32.88 -23.17 24.01
CA THR A 579 31.44 -23.48 24.13
C THR A 579 30.58 -22.23 24.12
N MET A 580 29.37 -22.28 23.56
CA MET A 580 28.44 -21.15 23.58
C MET A 580 27.94 -20.87 25.01
N LYS A 581 27.89 -19.59 25.41
CA LYS A 581 27.34 -19.17 26.72
C LYS A 581 25.83 -19.36 26.83
N ARG A 582 25.11 -19.28 25.71
CA ARG A 582 23.68 -19.56 25.57
C ARG A 582 23.46 -20.20 24.21
N ASP A 583 22.75 -21.33 24.18
CA ASP A 583 22.49 -22.13 22.97
C ASP A 583 21.02 -22.53 22.81
N ASP A 584 20.14 -21.87 23.56
CA ASP A 584 18.69 -22.00 23.55
C ASP A 584 17.99 -20.71 23.08
N VAL A 585 18.68 -19.92 22.24
CA VAL A 585 18.16 -18.66 21.71
C VAL A 585 17.29 -18.96 20.49
N TRP A 586 16.11 -18.38 20.38
CA TRP A 586 15.37 -18.42 19.12
C TRP A 586 15.98 -17.41 18.15
N PHE A 587 16.10 -17.76 16.88
CA PHE A 587 16.68 -16.84 15.89
C PHE A 587 15.92 -15.50 15.81
N CYS A 588 14.60 -15.53 16.01
CA CYS A 588 13.78 -14.32 16.09
C CYS A 588 14.07 -13.43 17.31
N GLU A 589 14.69 -13.94 18.38
CA GLU A 589 15.15 -13.11 19.49
C GLU A 589 16.27 -12.16 19.07
N ILE A 590 17.05 -12.52 18.04
CA ILE A 590 18.04 -11.62 17.44
C ILE A 590 17.32 -10.42 16.83
N TYR A 591 16.25 -10.64 16.07
CA TYR A 591 15.43 -9.58 15.50
C TYR A 591 14.77 -8.71 16.57
N ASP A 592 14.19 -9.31 17.62
CA ASP A 592 13.61 -8.57 18.74
C ASP A 592 14.66 -7.70 19.45
N GLN A 593 15.87 -8.22 19.63
CA GLN A 593 16.96 -7.47 20.23
C GLN A 593 17.44 -6.34 19.32
N LEU A 594 17.49 -6.55 18.01
CA LEU A 594 17.77 -5.49 17.04
C LEU A 594 16.72 -4.39 17.14
N MET A 595 15.42 -4.71 17.12
CA MET A 595 14.31 -3.77 17.31
C MET A 595 14.31 -3.03 18.66
N LYS A 596 15.13 -3.44 19.64
CA LYS A 596 15.32 -2.70 20.90
C LYS A 596 16.60 -1.87 20.90
N SER A 597 17.58 -2.30 20.11
CA SER A 597 18.93 -1.71 20.04
C SER A 597 19.01 -0.61 18.98
N VAL A 598 18.08 -0.64 18.03
CA VAL A 598 17.73 0.44 17.11
C VAL A 598 16.41 1.04 17.54
#